data_AF-A0A8B3U6V8-F1
#
_entry.id   AF-A0A8B3U6V8-F1
#
_cell.length_a   1.000
_cell.length_b   1.000
_cell.length_c   1.000
_cell.angle_alpha   90.00
_cell.angle_beta   90.00
_cell.angle_gamma   90.00
#
_symmetry.space_group_name_H-M   'P 1'
#
loop_
_entity.id
_entity.type
_entity.pdbx_description
1 polymer ?
#
loop_
_entity_poly.entity_id
_entity_poly.type
_entity_poly.pdbx_seq_one_letter_code
_entity_poly.pdbx_strand_id
1 'polypeptide(L)'
;MAIANIVHSGYGFHCTATDRALPLALGLDGSAVLERLKGIPDGWLVEALDQLFVAAPALTGITLPWADWQDEPQAQALFGLAHGDYLARDAFWQLPLWLKGERPQASGGMQFDESRQLYFPLRPRRPQGEVYRRYDPQIKRTLSFRVADVALDGERFTRWMNNPRVNAFWEMAGPQAEQENYLRRQLDSTYCYPVIGCFDDQPFGYFELYWAPEDRIGRHYRWQPFDRGLHMLVGEENWRGAQYIRSWLRGLSHYLYLDEPRTTRIVAEPRFDNQRLFRHLSSAGFDTVKEFDFPHKRSRLIMSQRHRFFSEVGL
;
A
#
# COMPACT_ATOMS: atom_id res chain seq x y z
N MET A 1 -2.70 16.25 9.57
CA MET A 1 -4.09 16.62 9.20
C MET A 1 -4.15 16.71 7.68
N ALA A 2 -5.32 16.42 7.08
CA ALA A 2 -5.53 16.61 5.65
C ALA A 2 -5.36 18.08 5.25
N ILE A 3 -4.67 18.33 4.14
CA ILE A 3 -4.42 19.67 3.60
C ILE A 3 -5.60 20.10 2.70
N ALA A 4 -6.21 19.17 1.95
CA ALA A 4 -7.29 19.48 1.02
C ALA A 4 -8.68 19.27 1.63
N ASN A 5 -8.94 18.09 2.19
CA ASN A 5 -10.25 17.73 2.78
C ASN A 5 -11.44 18.03 1.84
N ILE A 6 -11.42 17.39 0.67
CA ILE A 6 -12.43 17.44 -0.39
C ILE A 6 -13.64 16.61 0.00
N VAL A 7 -14.82 17.22 -0.05
CA VAL A 7 -16.08 16.54 0.20
C VAL A 7 -17.12 16.94 -0.85
N HIS A 8 -18.12 16.09 -1.05
CA HIS A 8 -19.24 16.36 -1.94
C HIS A 8 -20.46 16.84 -1.13
N SER A 9 -20.99 18.02 -1.46
CA SER A 9 -22.27 18.52 -0.94
C SER A 9 -23.26 18.72 -2.09
N GLY A 10 -24.51 19.09 -1.79
CA GLY A 10 -25.56 19.27 -2.81
C GLY A 10 -25.26 20.30 -3.91
N TYR A 11 -24.16 21.06 -3.80
CA TYR A 11 -23.70 22.03 -4.80
C TYR A 11 -22.39 21.64 -5.51
N GLY A 12 -21.90 20.40 -5.33
CA GLY A 12 -20.68 19.88 -5.94
C GLY A 12 -19.54 19.61 -4.94
N PHE A 13 -18.32 19.47 -5.47
CA PHE A 13 -17.12 19.23 -4.66
C PHE A 13 -16.57 20.52 -4.06
N HIS A 14 -16.17 20.48 -2.80
CA HIS A 14 -15.56 21.62 -2.11
C HIS A 14 -14.44 21.20 -1.17
N CYS A 15 -13.44 22.08 -1.06
CA CYS A 15 -12.33 22.00 -0.13
C CYS A 15 -12.74 22.68 1.18
N THR A 16 -13.06 21.88 2.21
CA THR A 16 -13.47 22.41 3.51
C THR A 16 -12.33 23.08 4.27
N ALA A 17 -11.06 22.73 3.97
CA ALA A 17 -9.89 23.33 4.60
C ALA A 17 -9.66 24.78 4.17
N THR A 18 -10.04 25.14 2.94
CA THR A 18 -9.89 26.51 2.40
C THR A 18 -11.22 27.24 2.20
N ASP A 19 -12.34 26.58 2.50
CA ASP A 19 -13.71 27.03 2.21
C ASP A 19 -13.91 27.46 0.75
N ARG A 20 -13.49 26.60 -0.20
CA ARG A 20 -13.57 26.88 -1.64
C ARG A 20 -14.23 25.74 -2.40
N ALA A 21 -15.14 26.08 -3.31
CA ALA A 21 -15.66 25.13 -4.29
C ALA A 21 -14.55 24.71 -5.27
N LEU A 22 -14.59 23.46 -5.72
CA LEU A 22 -13.71 22.97 -6.78
C LEU A 22 -14.37 23.26 -8.13
N PRO A 23 -13.76 24.08 -9.01
CA PRO A 23 -14.30 24.39 -10.32
C PRO A 23 -14.07 23.20 -11.26
N LEU A 24 -14.99 22.24 -11.21
CA LEU A 24 -14.96 21.02 -12.01
C LEU A 24 -16.00 21.07 -13.13
N ALA A 25 -15.54 20.94 -14.37
CA ALA A 25 -16.39 20.71 -15.53
C ALA A 25 -16.35 19.22 -15.89
N LEU A 26 -17.51 18.56 -15.91
CA LEU A 26 -17.60 17.12 -16.23
C LEU A 26 -17.66 16.89 -17.75
N GLY A 27 -16.85 15.95 -18.24
CA GLY A 27 -16.88 15.44 -19.60
C GLY A 27 -17.92 14.33 -19.80
N LEU A 28 -18.29 14.07 -21.06
CA LEU A 28 -19.25 13.01 -21.42
C LEU A 28 -18.67 11.59 -21.31
N ASP A 29 -17.35 11.47 -21.26
CA ASP A 29 -16.57 10.22 -21.14
C ASP A 29 -16.22 9.86 -19.69
N GLY A 30 -16.84 10.56 -18.73
CA GLY A 30 -16.54 10.40 -17.30
C GLY A 30 -15.26 11.09 -16.84
N SER A 31 -14.58 11.85 -17.70
CA SER A 31 -13.47 12.71 -17.28
C SER A 31 -13.97 14.01 -16.63
N ALA A 32 -13.05 14.79 -16.05
CA ALA A 32 -13.34 16.14 -15.60
C ALA A 32 -12.19 17.09 -15.93
N VAL A 33 -12.49 18.38 -16.06
CA VAL A 33 -11.50 19.46 -16.12
C VAL A 33 -11.54 20.19 -14.78
N LEU A 34 -10.39 20.32 -14.12
CA LEU A 34 -10.24 21.14 -12.91
C LEU A 34 -9.61 22.48 -13.28
N GLU A 35 -10.38 23.56 -13.18
CA GLU A 35 -9.88 24.91 -13.44
C GLU A 35 -8.92 25.38 -12.33
N ARG A 36 -8.05 26.33 -12.67
CA ARG A 36 -6.97 26.78 -11.78
C ARG A 36 -7.49 27.46 -10.52
N LEU A 37 -7.12 26.90 -9.37
CA LEU A 37 -7.27 27.54 -8.05
C LEU A 37 -5.97 28.26 -7.65
N LYS A 38 -6.05 29.55 -7.29
CA LYS A 38 -4.88 30.33 -6.85
C LYS A 38 -4.62 30.22 -5.35
N GLY A 39 -3.35 30.25 -4.93
CA GLY A 39 -2.98 30.26 -3.50
C GLY A 39 -3.29 28.94 -2.79
N ILE A 40 -3.06 27.81 -3.48
CA ILE A 40 -3.17 26.48 -2.89
C ILE A 40 -1.92 26.16 -2.06
N PRO A 41 -2.04 25.52 -0.87
CA PRO A 41 -0.88 25.11 -0.08
C PRO A 41 -0.02 24.03 -0.76
N ASP A 42 1.22 23.89 -0.32
CA ASP A 42 2.10 22.80 -0.76
C ASP A 42 1.49 21.42 -0.48
N GLY A 43 1.55 20.53 -1.45
CA GLY A 43 0.97 19.18 -1.38
C GLY A 43 -0.55 19.11 -1.55
N TRP A 44 -1.24 20.25 -1.59
CA TRP A 44 -2.71 20.31 -1.72
C TRP A 44 -3.21 19.64 -3.00
N LEU A 45 -2.54 19.86 -4.14
CA LEU A 45 -3.06 19.41 -5.44
C LEU A 45 -3.13 17.89 -5.54
N VAL A 46 -2.06 17.20 -5.12
CA VAL A 46 -2.01 15.74 -5.09
C VAL A 46 -3.08 15.18 -4.16
N GLU A 47 -3.19 15.76 -2.96
CA GLU A 47 -4.17 15.31 -1.97
C GLU A 47 -5.61 15.55 -2.45
N ALA A 48 -5.88 16.68 -3.09
CA ALA A 48 -7.20 17.01 -3.64
C ALA A 48 -7.61 16.05 -4.76
N LEU A 49 -6.71 15.76 -5.71
CA LEU A 49 -6.97 14.81 -6.80
C LEU A 49 -7.23 13.40 -6.28
N ASP A 50 -6.42 12.93 -5.33
CA ASP A 50 -6.61 11.63 -4.69
C ASP A 50 -7.97 11.53 -3.99
N GLN A 51 -8.34 12.54 -3.20
CA GLN A 51 -9.63 12.57 -2.53
C GLN A 51 -10.80 12.67 -3.50
N LEU A 52 -10.64 13.39 -4.61
CA LEU A 52 -11.66 13.49 -5.65
C LEU A 52 -11.91 12.14 -6.34
N PHE A 53 -10.85 11.39 -6.69
CA PHE A 53 -10.99 10.04 -7.25
C PHE A 53 -11.58 9.01 -6.27
N VAL A 54 -11.41 9.21 -4.97
CA VAL A 54 -12.09 8.39 -3.95
C VAL A 54 -13.56 8.78 -3.81
N ALA A 55 -13.85 10.09 -3.79
CA ALA A 55 -15.21 10.61 -3.60
C ALA A 55 -16.10 10.44 -4.85
N ALA A 56 -15.51 10.35 -6.04
CA ALA A 56 -16.20 10.17 -7.31
C ALA A 56 -15.70 8.94 -8.08
N PRO A 57 -16.11 7.71 -7.70
CA PRO A 57 -15.61 6.48 -8.32
C PRO A 57 -15.93 6.31 -9.81
N ALA A 58 -16.82 7.13 -10.38
CA ALA A 58 -17.13 7.14 -11.81
C ALA A 58 -16.15 7.99 -12.63
N LEU A 59 -15.33 8.85 -11.99
CA LEU A 59 -14.36 9.66 -12.71
C LEU A 59 -13.27 8.76 -13.33
N THR A 60 -13.04 8.94 -14.63
CA THR A 60 -12.04 8.18 -15.39
C THR A 60 -10.68 8.88 -15.39
N GLY A 61 -10.67 10.20 -15.26
CA GLY A 61 -9.45 11.01 -15.16
C GLY A 61 -9.76 12.50 -15.02
N ILE A 62 -8.73 13.31 -14.77
CA ILE A 62 -8.84 14.75 -14.58
C ILE A 62 -7.81 15.46 -15.46
N THR A 63 -8.26 16.40 -16.28
CA THR A 63 -7.41 17.34 -17.00
C THR A 63 -7.14 18.56 -16.12
N LEU A 64 -5.87 18.95 -16.02
CA LEU A 64 -5.42 20.23 -15.49
C LEU A 64 -4.94 21.08 -16.67
N PRO A 65 -5.77 21.92 -17.31
CA PRO A 65 -5.41 22.56 -18.57
C PRO A 65 -4.05 23.25 -18.50
N TRP A 66 -3.10 22.84 -19.35
CA TRP A 66 -1.73 23.36 -19.30
C TRP A 66 -1.69 24.90 -19.29
N ALA A 67 -2.51 25.55 -20.12
CA ALA A 67 -2.58 27.00 -20.23
C ALA A 67 -2.85 27.72 -18.88
N ASP A 68 -3.62 27.08 -17.99
CA ASP A 68 -4.02 27.65 -16.70
C ASP A 68 -3.12 27.21 -15.54
N TRP A 69 -2.48 26.04 -15.67
CA TRP A 69 -1.72 25.39 -14.60
C TRP A 69 -0.20 25.40 -14.78
N GLN A 70 0.33 25.82 -15.94
CA GLN A 70 1.76 25.78 -16.24
C GLN A 70 2.65 26.53 -15.24
N ASP A 71 2.13 27.54 -14.55
CA ASP A 71 2.89 28.33 -13.55
C ASP A 71 2.78 27.79 -12.11
N GLU A 72 2.03 26.69 -11.88
CA GLU A 72 1.91 26.05 -10.57
C GLU A 72 2.96 24.93 -10.41
N PRO A 73 3.92 25.03 -9.47
CA PRO A 73 4.96 24.02 -9.27
C PRO A 73 4.42 22.61 -9.02
N GLN A 74 3.32 22.47 -8.27
CA GLN A 74 2.71 21.16 -8.01
C GLN A 74 2.15 20.52 -9.29
N ALA A 75 1.60 21.33 -10.18
CA ALA A 75 1.07 20.86 -11.47
C ALA A 75 2.21 20.51 -12.42
N GLN A 76 3.26 21.32 -12.51
CA GLN A 76 4.47 21.01 -13.28
C GLN A 76 5.08 19.66 -12.87
N ALA A 77 5.15 19.38 -11.57
CA ALA A 77 5.63 18.09 -11.07
C ALA A 77 4.73 16.92 -11.54
N LEU A 78 3.40 17.10 -11.50
CA LEU A 78 2.45 16.10 -11.99
C LEU A 78 2.56 15.90 -13.51
N PHE A 79 2.71 16.98 -14.28
CA PHE A 79 2.90 16.92 -15.72
C PHE A 79 4.17 16.16 -16.09
N GLY A 80 5.27 16.38 -15.35
CA GLY A 80 6.50 15.63 -15.54
C GLY A 80 6.36 14.14 -15.26
N LEU A 81 5.55 13.76 -14.26
CA LEU A 81 5.31 12.37 -13.86
C LEU A 81 4.30 11.65 -14.78
N ALA A 82 3.25 12.34 -15.19
CA ALA A 82 2.19 11.80 -16.05
C ALA A 82 2.50 11.91 -17.55
N HIS A 83 3.53 12.68 -17.91
CA HIS A 83 3.89 13.02 -19.29
C HIS A 83 2.75 13.70 -20.07
N GLY A 84 1.96 14.51 -19.39
CA GLY A 84 0.83 15.23 -19.96
C GLY A 84 0.00 15.96 -18.92
N ASP A 85 -0.98 16.73 -19.38
CA ASP A 85 -1.88 17.51 -18.52
C ASP A 85 -3.19 16.79 -18.16
N TYR A 86 -3.35 15.56 -18.66
CA TYR A 86 -4.42 14.64 -18.30
C TYR A 86 -3.91 13.55 -17.34
N LEU A 87 -4.61 13.40 -16.22
CA LEU A 87 -4.34 12.41 -15.18
C LEU A 87 -5.42 11.34 -15.21
N ALA A 88 -5.21 10.28 -15.99
CA ALA A 88 -6.05 9.08 -15.92
C ALA A 88 -6.02 8.52 -14.49
N ARG A 89 -7.17 8.12 -13.95
CA ARG A 89 -7.30 7.73 -12.53
C ARG A 89 -6.39 6.56 -12.15
N ASP A 90 -6.36 5.53 -12.98
CA ASP A 90 -5.55 4.33 -12.77
C ASP A 90 -4.05 4.61 -12.89
N ALA A 91 -3.65 5.52 -13.79
CA ALA A 91 -2.26 5.97 -13.94
C ALA A 91 -1.83 6.90 -12.79
N PHE A 92 -2.72 7.79 -12.32
CA PHE A 92 -2.46 8.71 -11.22
C PHE A 92 -2.07 7.95 -9.94
N TRP A 93 -2.82 6.91 -9.58
CA TRP A 93 -2.49 6.04 -8.45
C TRP A 93 -1.25 5.16 -8.70
N GLN A 94 -0.67 5.14 -9.90
CA GLN A 94 0.59 4.46 -10.15
C GLN A 94 1.81 5.40 -10.08
N LEU A 95 1.59 6.69 -9.87
CA LEU A 95 2.67 7.66 -9.69
C LEU A 95 3.35 7.47 -8.33
N PRO A 96 4.66 7.75 -8.19
CA PRO A 96 5.41 7.53 -6.94
C PRO A 96 5.15 8.58 -5.86
N LEU A 97 3.97 9.22 -5.86
CA LEU A 97 3.62 10.37 -5.03
C LEU A 97 3.55 10.06 -3.53
N TRP A 98 3.24 8.80 -3.18
CA TRP A 98 3.06 8.35 -1.80
C TRP A 98 4.28 7.63 -1.23
N LEU A 99 5.30 7.35 -2.06
CA LEU A 99 6.54 6.74 -1.61
C LEU A 99 7.37 7.74 -0.79
N LYS A 100 8.10 7.23 0.20
CA LYS A 100 8.96 8.00 1.09
C LYS A 100 10.35 7.37 1.18
N GLY A 101 11.32 8.19 1.59
CA GLY A 101 12.71 7.78 1.71
C GLY A 101 13.44 7.61 0.36
N GLU A 102 14.70 7.23 0.46
CA GLU A 102 15.50 6.86 -0.72
C GLU A 102 15.00 5.54 -1.32
N ARG A 103 15.05 5.45 -2.64
CA ARG A 103 14.66 4.25 -3.40
C ARG A 103 15.91 3.63 -4.01
N PRO A 104 16.46 2.56 -3.41
CA PRO A 104 17.56 1.82 -4.02
C PRO A 104 17.10 1.31 -5.40
N GLN A 105 17.87 1.57 -6.44
CA GLN A 105 17.57 1.02 -7.75
C GLN A 105 18.10 -0.40 -7.87
N ALA A 106 17.38 -1.24 -8.62
CA ALA A 106 17.88 -2.55 -8.99
C ALA A 106 19.09 -2.39 -9.92
N SER A 107 20.14 -3.18 -9.72
CA SER A 107 21.31 -3.19 -10.62
C SER A 107 21.01 -3.78 -12.00
N GLY A 108 19.85 -4.44 -12.18
CA GLY A 108 19.46 -5.12 -13.42
C GLY A 108 20.16 -6.47 -13.64
N GLY A 109 21.05 -6.89 -12.75
CA GLY A 109 21.72 -8.18 -12.83
C GLY A 109 20.82 -9.35 -12.44
N MET A 110 21.32 -10.57 -12.64
CA MET A 110 20.68 -11.82 -12.23
C MET A 110 21.55 -12.52 -11.20
N GLN A 111 20.93 -13.33 -10.33
CA GLN A 111 21.63 -14.16 -9.35
C GLN A 111 21.03 -15.56 -9.26
N PHE A 112 21.86 -16.51 -8.88
CA PHE A 112 21.45 -17.87 -8.55
C PHE A 112 21.60 -18.10 -7.04
N ASP A 113 20.50 -18.48 -6.39
CA ASP A 113 20.51 -18.93 -5.00
C ASP A 113 20.58 -20.46 -4.98
N GLU A 114 21.74 -20.99 -4.61
CA GLU A 114 21.98 -22.43 -4.53
C GLU A 114 21.14 -23.12 -3.46
N SER A 115 20.85 -22.46 -2.33
CA SER A 115 20.06 -23.05 -1.25
C SER A 115 18.60 -23.27 -1.66
N ARG A 116 18.08 -22.36 -2.51
CA ARG A 116 16.71 -22.43 -3.02
C ARG A 116 16.62 -23.06 -4.40
N GLN A 117 17.74 -23.21 -5.10
CA GLN A 117 17.82 -23.61 -6.52
C GLN A 117 17.00 -22.68 -7.42
N LEU A 118 17.16 -21.37 -7.24
CA LEU A 118 16.41 -20.34 -7.97
C LEU A 118 17.34 -19.40 -8.73
N TYR A 119 16.99 -19.09 -9.97
CA TYR A 119 17.64 -18.04 -10.78
C TYR A 119 16.66 -16.88 -10.98
N PHE A 120 17.02 -15.69 -10.51
CA PHE A 120 16.12 -14.53 -10.42
C PHE A 120 16.89 -13.20 -10.49
N PRO A 121 16.21 -12.08 -10.80
CA PRO A 121 16.87 -10.77 -10.86
C PRO A 121 17.36 -10.31 -9.49
N LEU A 122 18.47 -9.57 -9.48
CA LEU A 122 18.87 -8.73 -8.35
C LEU A 122 17.86 -7.59 -8.22
N ARG A 123 17.18 -7.57 -7.07
CA ARG A 123 16.15 -6.57 -6.77
C ARG A 123 16.69 -5.52 -5.80
N PRO A 124 16.01 -4.37 -5.66
CA PRO A 124 16.41 -3.35 -4.70
C PRO A 124 16.66 -3.92 -3.31
N ARG A 125 17.65 -3.36 -2.62
CA ARG A 125 17.85 -3.63 -1.20
C ARG A 125 16.66 -3.08 -0.42
N ARG A 126 16.45 -3.61 0.79
CA ARG A 126 15.45 -3.08 1.73
C ARG A 126 15.62 -1.55 1.89
N PRO A 127 14.52 -0.77 1.84
CA PRO A 127 14.56 0.65 2.17
C PRO A 127 14.83 0.90 3.66
N GLN A 128 14.85 2.16 4.08
CA GLN A 128 15.00 2.57 5.48
C GLN A 128 13.98 3.64 5.83
N GLY A 129 13.63 3.75 7.12
CA GLY A 129 12.71 4.76 7.62
C GLY A 129 11.27 4.56 7.13
N GLU A 130 10.56 5.67 6.96
CA GLU A 130 9.22 5.67 6.36
C GLU A 130 9.29 5.42 4.86
N VAL A 131 8.48 4.48 4.38
CA VAL A 131 8.48 4.03 2.97
C VAL A 131 7.21 4.46 2.23
N TYR A 132 6.15 4.78 2.95
CA TYR A 132 4.85 5.12 2.38
C TYR A 132 4.04 6.01 3.31
N ARG A 133 3.34 6.99 2.75
CA ARG A 133 2.37 7.83 3.47
C ARG A 133 1.24 8.29 2.56
N ARG A 134 -0.01 8.09 3.00
CA ARG A 134 -1.21 8.55 2.31
C ARG A 134 -2.32 8.90 3.30
N TYR A 135 -3.05 9.99 3.05
CA TYR A 135 -4.29 10.27 3.75
C TYR A 135 -5.44 9.44 3.14
N ASP A 136 -6.14 8.70 3.99
CA ASP A 136 -7.35 7.96 3.60
C ASP A 136 -8.60 8.78 3.96
N PRO A 137 -9.30 9.37 2.97
CA PRO A 137 -10.48 10.19 3.24
C PRO A 137 -11.69 9.40 3.74
N GLN A 138 -11.75 8.07 3.53
CA GLN A 138 -12.89 7.26 3.98
C GLN A 138 -12.91 7.09 5.50
N ILE A 139 -11.72 7.00 6.11
CA ILE A 139 -11.57 6.87 7.56
C ILE A 139 -11.02 8.15 8.23
N LYS A 140 -10.66 9.15 7.41
CA LYS A 140 -10.11 10.44 7.83
C LYS A 140 -8.82 10.31 8.66
N ARG A 141 -7.94 9.40 8.25
CA ARG A 141 -6.67 9.11 8.93
C ARG A 141 -5.52 9.08 7.93
N THR A 142 -4.33 9.43 8.39
CA THR A 142 -3.10 9.22 7.62
C THR A 142 -2.60 7.81 7.86
N LEU A 143 -2.54 7.00 6.81
CA LEU A 143 -1.87 5.71 6.83
C LEU A 143 -0.40 5.89 6.44
N SER A 144 0.51 5.32 7.22
CA SER A 144 1.92 5.23 6.84
C SER A 144 2.51 3.86 7.16
N PHE A 145 3.60 3.52 6.47
CA PHE A 145 4.40 2.34 6.75
C PHE A 145 5.86 2.76 6.91
N ARG A 146 6.52 2.22 7.93
CA ARG A 146 7.96 2.40 8.14
C ARG A 146 8.63 1.07 8.42
N VAL A 147 9.89 0.93 8.04
CA VAL A 147 10.69 -0.25 8.42
C VAL A 147 10.74 -0.35 9.94
N ALA A 148 10.60 -1.57 10.47
CA ALA A 148 10.63 -1.79 11.91
C ALA A 148 12.02 -1.45 12.48
N ASP A 149 12.03 -0.92 13.70
CA ASP A 149 13.25 -0.62 14.44
C ASP A 149 13.23 -1.44 15.74
N VAL A 150 14.30 -2.19 16.01
CA VAL A 150 14.33 -3.12 17.14
C VAL A 150 14.26 -2.38 18.47
N ALA A 151 14.91 -1.23 18.59
CA ALA A 151 14.92 -0.44 19.82
C ALA A 151 13.55 0.22 20.07
N LEU A 152 12.86 0.67 19.02
CA LEU A 152 11.56 1.32 19.14
C LEU A 152 10.38 0.35 19.20
N ASP A 153 10.49 -0.79 18.51
CA ASP A 153 9.37 -1.71 18.29
C ASP A 153 9.50 -3.05 19.01
N GLY A 154 10.65 -3.39 19.58
CA GLY A 154 10.90 -4.69 20.21
C GLY A 154 9.88 -5.04 21.30
N GLU A 155 9.63 -4.12 22.23
CA GLU A 155 8.63 -4.31 23.30
C GLU A 155 7.21 -4.43 22.73
N ARG A 156 6.85 -3.56 21.78
CA ARG A 156 5.52 -3.53 21.15
C ARG A 156 5.24 -4.82 20.38
N PHE A 157 6.19 -5.23 19.56
CA PHE A 157 6.15 -6.46 18.79
C PHE A 157 6.02 -7.68 19.71
N THR A 158 6.77 -7.69 20.82
CA THR A 158 6.64 -8.72 21.87
C THR A 158 5.23 -8.77 22.44
N ARG A 159 4.66 -7.62 22.83
CA ARG A 159 3.29 -7.55 23.34
C ARG A 159 2.28 -8.08 22.31
N TRP A 160 2.44 -7.70 21.05
CA TRP A 160 1.55 -8.16 19.98
C TRP A 160 1.65 -9.66 19.73
N MET A 161 2.86 -10.23 19.66
CA MET A 161 3.07 -11.67 19.47
C MET A 161 2.52 -12.51 20.62
N ASN A 162 2.60 -12.00 21.85
CA ASN A 162 2.06 -12.66 23.04
C ASN A 162 0.54 -12.47 23.21
N ASN A 163 -0.11 -11.64 22.41
CA ASN A 163 -1.57 -11.53 22.44
C ASN A 163 -2.20 -12.85 21.97
N PRO A 164 -3.08 -13.50 22.75
CA PRO A 164 -3.66 -14.81 22.39
C PRO A 164 -4.31 -14.86 21.01
N ARG A 165 -4.92 -13.75 20.56
CA ARG A 165 -5.53 -13.65 19.23
C ARG A 165 -4.48 -13.70 18.12
N VAL A 166 -3.35 -13.02 18.31
CA VAL A 166 -2.25 -13.02 17.33
C VAL A 166 -1.53 -14.36 17.37
N ASN A 167 -1.22 -14.85 18.57
CA ASN A 167 -0.51 -16.11 18.79
C ASN A 167 -1.27 -17.31 18.24
N ALA A 168 -2.60 -17.30 18.22
CA ALA A 168 -3.40 -18.36 17.59
C ALA A 168 -3.13 -18.56 16.08
N PHE A 169 -2.53 -17.57 15.41
CA PHE A 169 -2.18 -17.65 13.99
C PHE A 169 -0.68 -17.67 13.75
N TRP A 170 0.08 -16.93 14.56
CA TRP A 170 1.53 -16.80 14.41
C TRP A 170 2.31 -17.85 15.20
N GLU A 171 1.79 -18.33 16.32
CA GLU A 171 2.41 -19.36 17.17
C GLU A 171 3.84 -18.97 17.62
N MET A 172 4.07 -17.69 17.87
CA MET A 172 5.38 -17.13 18.25
C MET A 172 5.38 -16.43 19.60
N ALA A 173 4.42 -16.67 20.50
CA ALA A 173 4.48 -16.12 21.86
C ALA A 173 5.78 -16.57 22.56
N GLY A 174 6.43 -15.65 23.26
CA GLY A 174 7.76 -15.87 23.83
C GLY A 174 8.36 -14.60 24.45
N PRO A 175 9.53 -14.73 25.12
CA PRO A 175 10.21 -13.64 25.80
C PRO A 175 10.72 -12.57 24.83
N GLN A 176 10.86 -11.33 25.31
CA GLN A 176 11.29 -10.18 24.49
C GLN A 176 12.60 -10.42 23.73
N ALA A 177 13.59 -11.08 24.34
CA ALA A 177 14.86 -11.36 23.69
C ALA A 177 14.70 -12.22 22.42
N GLU A 178 13.78 -13.18 22.41
CA GLU A 178 13.50 -14.01 21.23
C GLU A 178 12.82 -13.19 20.13
N GLN A 179 11.93 -12.27 20.50
CA GLN A 179 11.21 -11.40 19.58
C GLN A 179 12.11 -10.37 18.93
N GLU A 180 13.00 -9.74 19.70
CA GLU A 180 14.00 -8.83 19.17
C GLU A 180 14.97 -9.57 18.24
N ASN A 181 15.40 -10.78 18.59
CA ASN A 181 16.24 -11.61 17.73
C ASN A 181 15.50 -12.01 16.44
N TYR A 182 14.20 -12.28 16.51
CA TYR A 182 13.37 -12.51 15.34
C TYR A 182 13.33 -11.27 14.43
N LEU A 183 13.06 -10.09 14.99
CA LEU A 183 13.06 -8.84 14.24
C LEU A 183 14.41 -8.55 13.58
N ARG A 184 15.53 -8.74 14.31
CA ARG A 184 16.89 -8.61 13.75
C ARG A 184 17.09 -9.53 12.54
N ARG A 185 16.71 -10.81 12.65
CA ARG A 185 16.79 -11.75 11.51
C ARG A 185 15.94 -11.33 10.32
N GLN A 186 14.74 -10.81 10.54
CA GLN A 186 13.90 -10.30 9.45
C GLN A 186 14.50 -9.04 8.81
N LEU A 187 15.18 -8.20 9.59
CA LEU A 187 15.93 -7.07 9.06
C LEU A 187 17.17 -7.54 8.28
N ASP A 188 17.86 -8.58 8.71
CA ASP A 188 19.05 -9.11 8.03
C ASP A 188 18.71 -9.98 6.80
N SER A 189 17.43 -10.29 6.59
CA SER A 189 16.97 -11.07 5.44
C SER A 189 17.21 -10.36 4.11
N THR A 190 17.61 -11.13 3.11
CA THR A 190 17.83 -10.63 1.74
C THR A 190 16.55 -10.55 0.91
N TYR A 191 15.49 -11.24 1.34
CA TYR A 191 14.26 -11.37 0.55
C TYR A 191 13.01 -10.86 1.25
N CYS A 192 13.09 -10.62 2.56
CA CYS A 192 11.99 -10.19 3.42
C CYS A 192 12.42 -8.96 4.21
N TYR A 193 11.47 -8.07 4.53
CA TYR A 193 11.69 -7.07 5.56
C TYR A 193 10.43 -6.73 6.34
N PRO A 194 10.57 -6.40 7.64
CA PRO A 194 9.47 -6.02 8.48
C PRO A 194 9.13 -4.53 8.34
N VAL A 195 7.84 -4.21 8.26
CA VAL A 195 7.32 -2.85 8.38
C VAL A 195 6.27 -2.77 9.48
N ILE A 196 6.20 -1.59 10.10
CA ILE A 196 5.19 -1.19 11.06
C ILE A 196 4.19 -0.29 10.35
N GLY A 197 2.91 -0.66 10.43
CA GLY A 197 1.82 0.21 9.97
C GLY A 197 1.42 1.19 11.07
N CYS A 198 1.21 2.44 10.67
CA CYS A 198 0.78 3.51 11.55
C CYS A 198 -0.49 4.19 11.01
N PHE A 199 -1.41 4.55 11.91
CA PHE A 199 -2.47 5.52 11.64
C PHE A 199 -2.19 6.78 12.45
N ASP A 200 -2.10 7.92 11.76
CA ASP A 200 -1.70 9.20 12.36
C ASP A 200 -0.45 9.06 13.24
N ASP A 201 0.57 8.39 12.69
CA ASP A 201 1.86 8.10 13.33
C ASP A 201 1.79 7.17 14.56
N GLN A 202 0.60 6.63 14.89
CA GLN A 202 0.43 5.62 15.94
C GLN A 202 0.55 4.20 15.38
N PRO A 203 1.54 3.40 15.82
CA PRO A 203 1.71 2.03 15.34
C PRO A 203 0.53 1.12 15.72
N PHE A 204 0.01 0.36 14.75
CA PHE A 204 -1.13 -0.53 14.95
C PHE A 204 -0.88 -2.00 14.56
N GLY A 205 0.04 -2.24 13.63
CA GLY A 205 0.24 -3.55 13.04
C GLY A 205 1.67 -3.77 12.54
N TYR A 206 2.00 -5.04 12.36
CA TYR A 206 3.28 -5.52 11.87
C TYR A 206 3.05 -6.33 10.59
N PHE A 207 3.90 -6.10 9.59
CA PHE A 207 3.81 -6.75 8.30
C PHE A 207 5.19 -7.19 7.84
N GLU A 208 5.27 -8.36 7.22
CA GLU A 208 6.50 -8.84 6.56
C GLU A 208 6.28 -8.76 5.07
N LEU A 209 7.14 -8.04 4.37
CA LEU A 209 7.04 -7.85 2.92
C LEU A 209 8.18 -8.60 2.24
N TYR A 210 7.84 -9.57 1.40
CA TYR A 210 8.82 -10.52 0.89
C TYR A 210 8.75 -10.70 -0.63
N TRP A 211 9.85 -11.18 -1.22
CA TRP A 211 9.86 -11.70 -2.60
C TRP A 211 9.33 -13.13 -2.60
N ALA A 212 8.16 -13.32 -3.19
CA ALA A 212 7.45 -14.59 -3.14
C ALA A 212 8.20 -15.79 -3.74
N PRO A 213 9.06 -15.64 -4.78
CA PRO A 213 9.88 -16.75 -5.27
C PRO A 213 10.80 -17.34 -4.19
N GLU A 214 11.35 -16.51 -3.31
CA GLU A 214 12.31 -16.90 -2.27
C GLU A 214 11.65 -17.37 -0.97
N ASP A 215 10.35 -17.12 -0.81
CA ASP A 215 9.58 -17.60 0.33
C ASP A 215 9.04 -19.04 0.08
N ARG A 216 8.65 -19.73 1.15
CA ARG A 216 8.03 -21.07 1.09
C ARG A 216 6.81 -21.10 0.16
N ILE A 217 6.05 -20.01 0.03
CA ILE A 217 4.89 -19.95 -0.87
C ILE A 217 5.27 -20.14 -2.35
N GLY A 218 6.49 -19.78 -2.76
CA GLY A 218 6.97 -19.90 -4.13
C GLY A 218 6.93 -21.33 -4.67
N ARG A 219 6.97 -22.35 -3.79
CA ARG A 219 6.85 -23.77 -4.20
C ARG A 219 5.43 -24.19 -4.54
N HIS A 220 4.44 -23.37 -4.22
CA HIS A 220 3.03 -23.73 -4.32
C HIS A 220 2.32 -23.09 -5.51
N TYR A 221 2.98 -22.26 -6.32
CA TYR A 221 2.41 -21.71 -7.54
C TYR A 221 3.49 -21.34 -8.57
N ARG A 222 3.07 -20.98 -9.78
CA ARG A 222 3.99 -20.48 -10.81
C ARG A 222 4.25 -18.99 -10.55
N TRP A 223 5.24 -18.74 -9.70
CA TRP A 223 5.71 -17.40 -9.37
C TRP A 223 6.29 -16.68 -10.60
N GLN A 224 6.27 -15.35 -10.54
CA GLN A 224 6.92 -14.45 -11.49
C GLN A 224 8.04 -13.70 -10.76
N PRO A 225 9.07 -13.23 -11.48
CA PRO A 225 10.29 -12.74 -10.85
C PRO A 225 10.10 -11.61 -9.84
N PHE A 226 9.04 -10.81 -9.97
CA PHE A 226 8.76 -9.66 -9.11
C PHE A 226 7.48 -9.84 -8.29
N ASP A 227 6.97 -11.07 -8.13
CA ASP A 227 5.88 -11.30 -7.21
C ASP A 227 6.30 -10.92 -5.79
N ARG A 228 5.50 -10.06 -5.15
CA ARG A 228 5.63 -9.75 -3.73
C ARG A 228 4.68 -10.63 -2.95
N GLY A 229 4.99 -10.88 -1.70
CA GLY A 229 4.00 -11.40 -0.76
C GLY A 229 4.08 -10.72 0.58
N LEU A 230 3.09 -11.02 1.42
CA LEU A 230 2.97 -10.40 2.72
C LEU A 230 2.47 -11.34 3.81
N HIS A 231 3.05 -11.19 5.00
CA HIS A 231 2.45 -11.64 6.25
C HIS A 231 1.97 -10.42 7.04
N MET A 232 0.96 -10.62 7.87
CA MET A 232 0.27 -9.51 8.55
C MET A 232 -0.19 -9.89 9.95
N LEU A 233 -0.10 -8.94 10.87
CA LEU A 233 -0.86 -8.92 12.11
C LEU A 233 -1.29 -7.51 12.46
N VAL A 234 -2.48 -7.40 13.04
CA VAL A 234 -2.95 -6.19 13.72
C VAL A 234 -2.86 -6.46 15.21
N GLY A 235 -1.97 -5.74 15.88
CA GLY A 235 -1.71 -5.90 17.31
C GLY A 235 -2.65 -5.07 18.17
N GLU A 236 -2.97 -3.85 17.70
CA GLU A 236 -3.83 -2.93 18.44
C GLU A 236 -5.32 -3.16 18.16
N GLU A 237 -6.11 -3.23 19.23
CA GLU A 237 -7.55 -3.57 19.15
C GLU A 237 -8.39 -2.44 18.51
N ASN A 238 -7.98 -1.18 18.69
CA ASN A 238 -8.69 0.02 18.22
C ASN A 238 -8.67 0.20 16.69
N TRP A 239 -7.76 -0.49 16.00
CA TRP A 239 -7.56 -0.40 14.55
C TRP A 239 -8.08 -1.66 13.83
N ARG A 240 -9.03 -2.35 14.45
CA ARG A 240 -9.73 -3.49 13.86
C ARG A 240 -11.11 -3.07 13.37
N GLY A 241 -11.56 -3.72 12.31
CA GLY A 241 -12.84 -3.41 11.66
C GLY A 241 -12.68 -3.41 10.15
N ALA A 242 -13.81 -3.58 9.45
CA ALA A 242 -13.82 -3.70 7.99
C ALA A 242 -13.20 -2.48 7.30
N GLN A 243 -13.47 -1.28 7.83
CA GLN A 243 -12.94 -0.02 7.29
C GLN A 243 -11.42 0.09 7.43
N TYR A 244 -10.85 -0.34 8.56
CA TYR A 244 -9.40 -0.29 8.76
C TYR A 244 -8.69 -1.35 7.93
N ILE A 245 -9.22 -2.58 7.89
CA ILE A 245 -8.64 -3.65 7.06
C ILE A 245 -8.60 -3.25 5.59
N ARG A 246 -9.70 -2.69 5.07
CA ARG A 246 -9.74 -2.16 3.71
C ARG A 246 -8.67 -1.09 3.49
N SER A 247 -8.57 -0.12 4.40
CA SER A 247 -7.60 0.98 4.33
C SER A 247 -6.15 0.46 4.28
N TRP A 248 -5.71 -0.28 5.30
CA TRP A 248 -4.30 -0.68 5.36
C TRP A 248 -3.94 -1.78 4.35
N LEU A 249 -4.85 -2.69 3.99
CA LEU A 249 -4.53 -3.74 3.02
C LEU A 249 -4.42 -3.18 1.60
N ARG A 250 -5.29 -2.22 1.24
CA ARG A 250 -5.16 -1.47 -0.03
C ARG A 250 -3.91 -0.61 -0.03
N GLY A 251 -3.65 0.13 1.05
CA GLY A 251 -2.46 0.96 1.17
C GLY A 251 -1.15 0.16 1.11
N LEU A 252 -1.11 -1.02 1.74
CA LEU A 252 0.06 -1.90 1.70
C LEU A 252 0.26 -2.50 0.30
N SER A 253 -0.83 -2.90 -0.37
CA SER A 253 -0.78 -3.40 -1.74
C SER A 253 -0.33 -2.32 -2.71
N HIS A 254 -0.84 -1.10 -2.54
CA HIS A 254 -0.43 0.07 -3.29
C HIS A 254 1.06 0.37 -3.11
N TYR A 255 1.56 0.38 -1.87
CA TYR A 255 2.99 0.50 -1.61
C TYR A 255 3.80 -0.55 -2.38
N LEU A 256 3.43 -1.84 -2.28
CA LEU A 256 4.15 -2.93 -2.96
C LEU A 256 4.18 -2.78 -4.48
N TYR A 257 3.09 -2.29 -5.09
CA TYR A 257 3.03 -2.01 -6.53
C TYR A 257 3.87 -0.79 -6.93
N LEU A 258 3.99 0.22 -6.08
CA LEU A 258 4.79 1.41 -6.37
C LEU A 258 6.29 1.22 -6.11
N ASP A 259 6.63 0.48 -5.06
CA ASP A 259 8.00 0.22 -4.61
C ASP A 259 8.83 -0.48 -5.70
N GLU A 260 8.23 -1.44 -6.40
CA GLU A 260 8.80 -2.09 -7.57
C GLU A 260 7.74 -2.14 -8.69
N PRO A 261 7.82 -1.24 -9.70
CA PRO A 261 6.83 -1.14 -10.77
C PRO A 261 6.65 -2.42 -11.61
N ARG A 262 7.65 -3.32 -11.62
CA ARG A 262 7.54 -4.63 -12.30
C ARG A 262 6.72 -5.64 -11.50
N THR A 263 6.36 -5.34 -10.26
CA THR A 263 5.43 -6.15 -9.46
C THR A 263 4.05 -6.11 -10.09
N THR A 264 3.61 -7.24 -10.62
CA THR A 264 2.28 -7.42 -11.22
C THR A 264 1.33 -8.17 -10.29
N ARG A 265 1.85 -8.89 -9.29
CA ARG A 265 1.05 -9.72 -8.38
C ARG A 265 1.56 -9.63 -6.95
N ILE A 266 0.62 -9.66 -6.02
CA ILE A 266 0.87 -9.75 -4.58
C ILE A 266 0.19 -11.01 -4.06
N VAL A 267 0.90 -11.83 -3.31
CA VAL A 267 0.37 -13.10 -2.76
C VAL A 267 0.38 -13.13 -1.23
N ALA A 268 -0.47 -13.97 -0.66
CA ALA A 268 -0.39 -14.36 0.74
C ALA A 268 -1.00 -15.76 0.95
N GLU A 269 -0.71 -16.36 2.09
CA GLU A 269 -1.09 -17.74 2.45
C GLU A 269 -1.80 -17.86 3.81
N PRO A 270 -2.90 -17.13 4.06
CA PRO A 270 -3.64 -17.27 5.32
C PRO A 270 -4.13 -18.70 5.53
N ARG A 271 -4.30 -19.09 6.80
CA ARG A 271 -4.95 -20.35 7.16
C ARG A 271 -6.33 -20.44 6.52
N PHE A 272 -6.70 -21.61 5.99
CA PHE A 272 -7.95 -21.81 5.26
C PHE A 272 -9.21 -21.56 6.10
N ASP A 273 -9.08 -21.62 7.43
CA ASP A 273 -10.14 -21.42 8.42
C ASP A 273 -10.33 -19.95 8.84
N ASN A 274 -9.51 -19.02 8.34
CA ASN A 274 -9.60 -17.59 8.66
C ASN A 274 -10.74 -16.87 7.90
N GLN A 275 -11.98 -17.31 8.11
CA GLN A 275 -13.17 -16.76 7.47
C GLN A 275 -13.36 -15.26 7.71
N ARG A 276 -12.81 -14.72 8.81
CA ARG A 276 -12.85 -13.28 9.08
C ARG A 276 -12.03 -12.50 8.06
N LEU A 277 -10.81 -12.94 7.77
CA LEU A 277 -9.97 -12.32 6.75
C LEU A 277 -10.60 -12.45 5.35
N PHE A 278 -11.11 -13.62 4.99
CA PHE A 278 -11.66 -13.86 3.65
C PHE A 278 -12.84 -12.95 3.28
N ARG A 279 -13.62 -12.48 4.26
CA ARG A 279 -14.69 -11.49 4.01
C ARG A 279 -14.19 -10.11 3.57
N HIS A 280 -12.91 -9.80 3.78
CA HIS A 280 -12.34 -8.48 3.46
C HIS A 280 -11.43 -8.49 2.23
N LEU A 281 -11.03 -9.67 1.74
CA LEU A 281 -10.04 -9.78 0.66
C LEU A 281 -10.53 -9.22 -0.67
N SER A 282 -11.74 -9.58 -1.09
CA SER A 282 -12.27 -9.15 -2.39
C SER A 282 -12.37 -7.63 -2.49
N SER A 283 -12.80 -6.94 -1.42
CA SER A 283 -12.88 -5.48 -1.41
C SER A 283 -11.51 -4.81 -1.33
N ALA A 284 -10.47 -5.53 -0.95
CA ALA A 284 -9.07 -5.10 -1.01
C ALA A 284 -8.33 -5.59 -2.27
N GLY A 285 -9.04 -6.22 -3.22
CA GLY A 285 -8.47 -6.65 -4.49
C GLY A 285 -7.72 -7.98 -4.47
N PHE A 286 -8.05 -8.87 -3.53
CA PHE A 286 -7.49 -10.22 -3.46
C PHE A 286 -8.56 -11.27 -3.72
N ASP A 287 -8.22 -12.26 -4.55
CA ASP A 287 -9.05 -13.44 -4.79
C ASP A 287 -8.35 -14.72 -4.31
N THR A 288 -9.13 -15.74 -3.96
CA THR A 288 -8.58 -17.07 -3.67
C THR A 288 -8.26 -17.77 -4.98
N VAL A 289 -7.01 -18.19 -5.13
CA VAL A 289 -6.54 -18.95 -6.30
C VAL A 289 -6.77 -20.44 -6.09
N LYS A 290 -6.34 -20.97 -4.93
CA LYS A 290 -6.49 -22.37 -4.54
C LYS A 290 -6.21 -22.59 -3.07
N GLU A 291 -6.56 -23.79 -2.58
CA GLU A 291 -6.10 -24.32 -1.30
C GLU A 291 -4.88 -25.22 -1.47
N PHE A 292 -4.01 -25.28 -0.46
CA PHE A 292 -2.86 -26.16 -0.43
C PHE A 292 -2.38 -26.38 1.02
N ASP A 293 -1.56 -27.39 1.23
CA ASP A 293 -1.03 -27.74 2.55
C ASP A 293 0.46 -27.35 2.67
N PHE A 294 0.80 -26.67 3.76
CA PHE A 294 2.13 -26.69 4.35
C PHE A 294 2.21 -27.82 5.37
N PRO A 295 3.42 -28.28 5.76
CA PRO A 295 3.58 -29.32 6.79
C PRO A 295 2.85 -29.03 8.11
N HIS A 296 2.65 -27.75 8.45
CA HIS A 296 2.07 -27.29 9.72
C HIS A 296 0.68 -26.63 9.58
N LYS A 297 0.17 -26.40 8.37
CA LYS A 297 -1.17 -25.78 8.17
C LYS A 297 -1.76 -26.01 6.77
N ARG A 298 -3.08 -26.10 6.69
CA ARG A 298 -3.83 -25.91 5.44
C ARG A 298 -4.04 -24.42 5.17
N SER A 299 -3.70 -23.97 3.97
CA SER A 299 -3.68 -22.56 3.56
C SER A 299 -4.50 -22.30 2.31
N ARG A 300 -4.90 -21.03 2.13
CA ARG A 300 -5.42 -20.52 0.86
C ARG A 300 -4.37 -19.62 0.23
N LEU A 301 -3.98 -19.91 -1.01
CA LEU A 301 -3.24 -18.96 -1.83
C LEU A 301 -4.22 -17.87 -2.26
N ILE A 302 -3.99 -16.65 -1.78
CA ILE A 302 -4.72 -15.47 -2.22
C ILE A 302 -3.80 -14.60 -3.06
N MET A 303 -4.36 -13.91 -4.05
CA MET A 303 -3.59 -13.12 -5.00
C MET A 303 -4.31 -11.83 -5.36
N SER A 304 -3.58 -10.73 -5.36
CA SER A 304 -3.96 -9.47 -5.98
C SER A 304 -3.23 -9.31 -7.31
N GLN A 305 -3.91 -8.75 -8.31
CA GLN A 305 -3.38 -8.44 -9.63
C GLN A 305 -3.30 -6.92 -9.80
N ARG A 306 -2.16 -6.41 -10.24
CA ARG A 306 -1.89 -4.97 -10.39
C ARG A 306 -2.97 -4.26 -11.22
N HIS A 307 -3.28 -4.80 -12.41
CA HIS A 307 -4.24 -4.19 -13.31
C HIS A 307 -5.60 -4.02 -12.64
N ARG A 308 -6.17 -5.11 -12.12
CA ARG A 308 -7.45 -5.10 -11.39
C ARG A 308 -7.41 -4.16 -10.17
N PHE A 309 -6.30 -4.12 -9.44
CA PHE A 309 -6.16 -3.24 -8.29
C PHE A 309 -6.35 -1.76 -8.69
N PHE A 310 -5.70 -1.30 -9.76
CA PHE A 310 -5.78 0.10 -10.19
C PHE A 310 -7.02 0.43 -11.02
N SER A 311 -7.58 -0.52 -11.78
CA SER A 311 -8.73 -0.26 -12.67
C SER A 311 -10.10 -0.49 -11.99
N GLU A 312 -10.21 -1.44 -11.07
CA GLU A 312 -11.51 -1.84 -10.49
C GLU A 312 -11.59 -1.57 -8.98
N VAL A 313 -10.53 -1.86 -8.23
CA VAL A 313 -10.56 -1.83 -6.76
C VAL A 313 -10.36 -0.42 -6.23
N GLY A 314 -9.33 0.25 -6.74
CA GLY A 314 -8.90 1.57 -6.30
C GLY A 314 -8.46 1.63 -4.84
N LEU A 315 -8.20 2.87 -4.38
CA LEU A 315 -7.83 3.16 -3.00
C LEU A 315 -9.03 3.49 -2.13
#